data_AF-X1E3I1-F1
#
_entry.id   AF-X1E3I1-F1
#
_cell.length_a   1.000
_cell.length_b   1.000
_cell.length_c   1.000
_cell.angle_alpha   90.00
_cell.angle_beta   90.00
_cell.angle_gamma   90.00
#
_symmetry.space_group_name_H-M   'P 1'
#
loop_
_entity.id
_entity.type
_entity.pdbx_description
1 polymer ?
#
loop_
_entity_poly.entity_id
_entity_poly.type
_entity_poly.pdbx_seq_one_letter_code
_entity_poly.pdbx_strand_id
1 'polypeptide(L)'
;MTQVNITKLKEIYQEAVEKDEDFMRELLTKVLQELLEIERDKQIGVKEYIRDEKQGKGLRNGYKNRELNTRLGKLKLLKPQIREFPFKTDMFENYQRSEKALISAIIQMVIDGVSTNKVKKITDKLSSDLSFSKSTVSRLMKELDPMIESWRTEKLNENYAYLISDACYFYVRENSKVVKRPLLISVGVDKTGYRKILGVDMKILK
;
A
#
# COMPACT_ATOMS: atom_id res chain seq x y z
N MET A 1 -9.45 -7.22 29.26
CA MET A 1 -8.64 -8.17 28.47
C MET A 1 -9.57 -9.00 27.62
N THR A 2 -9.61 -8.76 26.30
CA THR A 2 -10.46 -9.52 25.37
C THR A 2 -9.84 -10.90 25.19
N GLN A 3 -10.38 -11.91 25.88
CA GLN A 3 -10.11 -13.30 25.54
C GLN A 3 -10.52 -13.50 24.08
N VAL A 4 -9.54 -13.68 23.21
CA VAL A 4 -9.77 -14.20 21.87
C VAL A 4 -10.44 -15.55 22.07
N ASN A 5 -11.69 -15.68 21.64
CA ASN A 5 -12.47 -16.89 21.85
C ASN A 5 -11.86 -18.01 20.99
N ILE A 6 -10.96 -18.80 21.58
CA ILE A 6 -10.14 -19.83 20.91
C ILE A 6 -11.03 -20.83 20.15
N THR A 7 -12.24 -21.08 20.64
CA THR A 7 -13.24 -21.94 20.01
C THR A 7 -13.66 -21.40 18.65
N LYS A 8 -13.94 -20.09 18.55
CA LYS A 8 -14.38 -19.43 17.32
C LYS A 8 -13.25 -19.40 16.27
N LEU A 9 -12.01 -19.25 16.71
CA LEU A 9 -10.84 -19.37 15.81
C LEU A 9 -10.64 -20.77 15.26
N LYS A 10 -10.89 -21.82 16.06
CA LYS A 10 -10.81 -23.21 15.61
C LYS A 10 -11.90 -23.53 14.58
N GLU A 11 -13.12 -23.03 14.78
CA GLU A 11 -14.22 -23.15 13.81
C GLU A 11 -13.88 -22.48 12.48
N ILE A 12 -13.39 -21.22 12.54
CA ILE A 12 -12.94 -20.48 11.37
C ILE A 12 -11.83 -21.23 10.62
N TYR A 13 -10.88 -21.82 11.35
CA TYR A 13 -9.80 -22.61 10.79
C TYR A 13 -10.32 -23.88 10.09
N GLN A 14 -11.17 -24.66 10.75
CA GLN A 14 -11.72 -25.90 10.18
C GLN A 14 -12.52 -25.64 8.89
N GLU A 15 -13.39 -24.64 8.91
CA GLU A 15 -14.24 -24.31 7.75
C GLU A 15 -13.42 -23.72 6.58
N ALA A 16 -12.29 -23.08 6.87
CA ALA A 16 -11.40 -22.60 5.82
C ALA A 16 -10.57 -23.75 5.21
N VAL A 17 -10.13 -24.73 6.03
CA VAL A 17 -9.31 -25.87 5.57
C VAL A 17 -10.07 -26.72 4.54
N GLU A 18 -11.39 -26.83 4.67
CA GLU A 18 -12.24 -27.59 3.74
C GLU A 18 -12.25 -27.06 2.29
N LYS A 19 -11.76 -25.84 2.05
CA LYS A 19 -11.81 -25.19 0.72
C LYS A 19 -10.50 -25.19 -0.07
N ASP A 20 -9.47 -25.87 0.46
CA ASP A 20 -8.16 -26.24 -0.11
C ASP A 20 -7.38 -25.18 -0.94
N GLU A 21 -7.90 -24.67 -2.06
CA GLU A 21 -7.14 -23.78 -2.98
C GLU A 21 -6.92 -22.34 -2.46
N ASP A 22 -7.80 -21.83 -1.59
CA ASP A 22 -7.76 -20.43 -1.12
C ASP A 22 -7.88 -20.27 0.41
N PHE A 23 -7.53 -21.32 1.15
CA PHE A 23 -7.62 -21.40 2.62
C PHE A 23 -7.15 -20.13 3.35
N MET A 24 -5.94 -19.65 3.04
CA MET A 24 -5.33 -18.50 3.74
C MET A 24 -6.11 -17.20 3.53
N ARG A 25 -6.65 -17.00 2.32
CA ARG A 25 -7.44 -15.83 1.97
C ARG A 25 -8.76 -15.82 2.72
N GLU A 26 -9.41 -16.98 2.83
CA GLU A 26 -10.65 -17.13 3.57
C GLU A 26 -10.48 -16.97 5.07
N LEU A 27 -9.45 -17.61 5.62
CA LEU A 27 -9.08 -17.46 7.03
C LEU A 27 -8.89 -15.98 7.39
N LEU A 28 -8.10 -15.26 6.59
CA LEU A 28 -7.87 -13.84 6.81
C LEU A 28 -9.15 -13.02 6.68
N THR A 29 -10.01 -13.34 5.70
CA THR A 29 -11.30 -12.67 5.52
C THR A 29 -12.19 -12.82 6.74
N LYS A 30 -12.31 -14.04 7.29
CA LYS A 30 -13.12 -14.32 8.48
C LYS A 30 -12.56 -13.64 9.73
N VAL A 31 -11.24 -13.71 9.94
CA VAL A 31 -10.57 -13.05 11.06
C VAL A 31 -10.78 -11.54 11.01
N LEU A 32 -10.61 -10.91 9.83
CA LEU A 32 -10.84 -9.48 9.68
C LEU A 32 -12.32 -9.12 9.87
N GLN A 33 -13.26 -9.94 9.38
CA GLN A 33 -14.69 -9.70 9.58
C GLN A 33 -15.04 -9.69 11.07
N GLU A 34 -14.58 -10.68 11.83
CA GLU A 34 -14.79 -10.76 13.28
C GLU A 34 -14.20 -9.56 14.01
N LEU A 35 -13.01 -9.09 13.61
CA LEU A 35 -12.40 -7.91 14.19
C LEU A 35 -13.24 -6.64 13.93
N LEU A 36 -13.85 -6.50 12.75
CA LEU A 36 -14.76 -5.40 12.44
C LEU A 36 -16.03 -5.44 13.32
N GLU A 37 -16.58 -6.63 13.59
CA GLU A 37 -17.72 -6.77 14.50
C GLU A 37 -17.36 -6.36 15.94
N ILE A 38 -16.19 -6.79 16.41
CA ILE A 38 -15.68 -6.44 17.74
C ILE A 38 -15.46 -4.93 17.86
N GLU A 39 -14.88 -4.29 16.85
CA GLU A 39 -14.68 -2.84 16.81
C GLU A 39 -16.00 -2.08 16.80
N ARG A 40 -17.00 -2.56 16.06
CA ARG A 40 -18.34 -1.97 16.04
C ARG A 40 -18.97 -2.04 17.43
N ASP A 41 -18.94 -3.21 18.05
CA ASP A 41 -19.53 -3.42 19.37
C ASP A 41 -18.85 -2.55 20.44
N LYS A 42 -17.52 -2.38 20.34
CA LYS A 42 -16.78 -1.43 21.20
C LYS A 42 -17.21 0.02 20.98
N GLN A 43 -17.46 0.44 19.74
CA GLN A 43 -17.88 1.82 19.44
C GLN A 43 -19.31 2.10 19.89
N ILE A 44 -20.22 1.13 19.71
CA ILE A 44 -21.61 1.22 20.20
C ILE A 44 -21.66 1.14 21.72
N GLY A 45 -20.75 0.36 22.33
CA GLY A 45 -20.68 0.15 23.78
C GLY A 45 -21.62 -0.94 24.31
N VAL A 46 -22.38 -1.61 23.43
CA VAL A 46 -23.35 -2.65 23.77
C VAL A 46 -23.21 -3.81 22.80
N LYS A 47 -23.18 -5.05 23.31
CA LYS A 47 -23.14 -6.26 22.48
C LYS A 47 -24.47 -6.50 21.75
N GLU A 48 -24.45 -7.37 20.77
CA GLU A 48 -25.63 -7.71 19.98
C GLU A 48 -26.77 -8.27 20.85
N TYR A 49 -28.01 -7.87 20.55
CA TYR A 49 -29.25 -8.33 21.18
C TYR A 49 -29.38 -8.16 22.71
N ILE A 50 -28.49 -7.39 23.36
CA ILE A 50 -28.64 -7.01 24.76
C ILE A 50 -29.44 -5.71 24.85
N ARG A 51 -30.61 -5.76 25.51
CA ARG A 51 -31.32 -4.57 25.98
C ARG A 51 -30.70 -4.13 27.30
N ASP A 52 -29.70 -3.27 27.22
CA ASP A 52 -29.13 -2.64 28.41
C ASP A 52 -29.89 -1.32 28.69
N GLU A 53 -30.10 -0.98 29.97
CA GLU A 53 -30.80 0.26 30.36
C GLU A 53 -29.96 1.51 30.02
N LYS A 54 -28.65 1.34 29.88
CA LYS A 54 -27.74 2.35 29.35
C LYS A 54 -27.84 2.35 27.82
N GLN A 55 -28.50 3.36 27.28
CA GLN A 55 -28.55 3.59 25.83
C GLN A 55 -27.12 3.59 25.26
N GLY A 56 -26.83 2.62 24.39
CA GLY A 56 -25.58 2.59 23.64
C GLY A 56 -25.40 3.86 22.84
N LYS A 57 -24.16 4.16 22.44
CA LYS A 57 -23.82 5.38 21.69
C LYS A 57 -24.46 5.44 20.30
N GLY A 58 -24.98 4.31 19.80
CA GLY A 58 -25.67 4.26 18.52
C GLY A 58 -26.30 2.89 18.21
N LEU A 59 -27.03 2.85 17.09
CA LEU A 59 -27.75 1.69 16.58
C LEU A 59 -27.03 1.08 15.37
N ARG A 60 -27.08 -0.25 15.27
CA ARG A 60 -26.57 -1.01 14.12
C ARG A 60 -27.45 -0.73 12.90
N ASN A 61 -26.82 -0.43 11.76
CA ASN A 61 -27.50 -0.06 10.51
C ASN A 61 -27.04 -0.93 9.33
N GLY A 62 -26.89 -2.23 9.56
CA GLY A 62 -26.46 -3.19 8.55
C GLY A 62 -24.98 -3.06 8.15
N TYR A 63 -24.69 -3.48 6.92
CA TYR A 63 -23.34 -3.62 6.40
C TYR A 63 -23.21 -3.06 4.99
N LYS A 64 -22.00 -2.58 4.68
CA LYS A 64 -21.60 -2.14 3.35
C LYS A 64 -20.54 -3.06 2.78
N ASN A 65 -20.78 -3.59 1.58
CA ASN A 65 -19.79 -4.36 0.83
C ASN A 65 -18.52 -3.52 0.60
N ARG A 66 -17.38 -4.10 0.95
CA ARG A 66 -16.06 -3.50 0.76
C ARG A 66 -15.08 -4.55 0.25
N GLU A 67 -14.27 -4.17 -0.72
CA GLU A 67 -13.15 -4.98 -1.19
C GLU A 67 -11.84 -4.40 -0.67
N LEU A 68 -10.93 -5.29 -0.25
CA LEU A 68 -9.56 -4.94 0.16
C LEU A 68 -8.56 -5.81 -0.61
N ASN A 69 -7.71 -5.18 -1.40
CA ASN A 69 -6.63 -5.86 -2.11
C ASN A 69 -5.48 -6.17 -1.14
N THR A 70 -5.12 -7.44 -0.99
CA THR A 70 -4.02 -7.90 -0.14
C THR A 70 -3.06 -8.77 -0.93
N ARG A 71 -1.93 -9.15 -0.36
CA ARG A 71 -0.99 -10.09 -1.01
C ARG A 71 -1.60 -11.46 -1.31
N LEU A 72 -2.61 -11.87 -0.55
CA LEU A 72 -3.33 -13.14 -0.74
C LEU A 72 -4.47 -13.05 -1.77
N GLY A 73 -4.69 -11.87 -2.36
CA GLY A 73 -5.81 -11.63 -3.25
C GLY A 73 -6.79 -10.59 -2.70
N LYS A 74 -7.93 -10.50 -3.37
CA LYS A 74 -8.99 -9.56 -3.03
C LYS A 74 -9.89 -10.14 -1.93
N LEU A 75 -9.89 -9.51 -0.76
CA LEU A 75 -10.78 -9.86 0.35
C LEU A 75 -12.12 -9.14 0.18
N LYS A 76 -13.22 -9.87 0.34
CA LYS A 76 -14.58 -9.32 0.38
C LYS A 76 -15.02 -9.21 1.84
N LEU A 77 -15.18 -7.98 2.31
CA LEU A 77 -15.52 -7.66 3.69
C LEU A 77 -16.88 -6.95 3.77
N LEU A 78 -17.58 -7.16 4.87
CA LEU A 78 -18.82 -6.47 5.19
C LEU A 78 -18.50 -5.40 6.23
N LYS A 79 -18.26 -4.16 5.77
CA LYS A 79 -17.95 -3.04 6.66
C LYS A 79 -19.22 -2.67 7.45
N PRO A 80 -19.22 -2.74 8.79
CA PRO A 80 -20.40 -2.40 9.55
C PRO A 80 -20.77 -0.93 9.47
N GLN A 81 -22.05 -0.64 9.65
CA GLN A 81 -22.59 0.72 9.66
C GLN A 81 -23.31 1.01 10.98
N ILE A 82 -23.12 2.22 11.48
CA ILE A 82 -23.76 2.75 12.69
C ILE A 82 -24.59 3.95 12.24
N ARG A 83 -25.81 4.10 12.78
CA ARG A 83 -26.79 5.08 12.29
C ARG A 83 -26.40 6.51 12.63
N GLU A 84 -25.84 6.72 13.82
CA GLU A 84 -25.60 8.03 14.42
C GLU A 84 -24.24 8.61 14.02
N PHE A 85 -23.26 7.76 13.71
CA PHE A 85 -21.90 8.19 13.36
C PHE A 85 -21.19 7.22 12.41
N PRO A 86 -20.19 7.69 11.64
CA PRO A 86 -19.45 6.83 10.73
C PRO A 86 -18.58 5.82 11.47
N PHE A 87 -18.73 4.54 11.13
CA PHE A 87 -17.85 3.48 11.63
C PHE A 87 -16.40 3.68 11.14
N LYS A 88 -15.48 3.76 12.11
CA LYS A 88 -14.03 3.87 11.91
C LYS A 88 -13.36 2.54 12.30
N THR A 89 -12.26 2.20 11.66
CA THR A 89 -11.48 1.00 12.00
C THR A 89 -10.00 1.36 11.97
N ASP A 90 -9.22 0.74 12.85
CA ASP A 90 -7.77 0.94 12.89
C ASP A 90 -7.06 0.01 11.87
N MET A 91 -7.78 -0.98 11.34
CA MET A 91 -7.23 -1.95 10.38
C MET A 91 -6.90 -1.33 9.02
N PHE A 92 -7.67 -0.33 8.59
CA PHE A 92 -7.46 0.36 7.32
C PHE A 92 -8.02 1.77 7.34
N GLU A 93 -7.35 2.67 6.62
CA GLU A 93 -7.77 4.06 6.50
C GLU A 93 -9.05 4.20 5.67
N ASN A 94 -9.73 5.34 5.84
CA ASN A 94 -10.87 5.68 5.00
C ASN A 94 -10.43 5.69 3.52
N TYR A 95 -11.25 5.07 2.68
CA TYR A 95 -10.99 4.90 1.23
C TYR A 95 -9.77 4.05 0.84
N GLN A 96 -8.98 3.51 1.80
CA GLN A 96 -7.87 2.60 1.50
C GLN A 96 -8.38 1.29 0.88
N ARG A 97 -8.05 1.04 -0.39
CA ARG A 97 -8.47 -0.16 -1.13
C ARG A 97 -7.42 -1.27 -1.20
N SER A 98 -6.18 -0.97 -0.84
CA SER A 98 -5.08 -1.92 -0.90
C SER A 98 -4.24 -1.90 0.37
N GLU A 99 -3.72 -3.05 0.76
CA GLU A 99 -2.75 -3.22 1.83
C GLU A 99 -1.47 -2.42 1.54
N LYS A 100 -0.90 -1.75 2.56
CA LYS A 100 0.34 -0.97 2.41
C LYS A 100 1.52 -1.84 1.97
N ALA A 101 1.65 -3.04 2.53
CA ALA A 101 2.70 -3.99 2.13
C ALA A 101 2.63 -4.41 0.65
N LEU A 102 1.41 -4.58 0.11
CA LEU A 102 1.21 -4.87 -1.31
C LEU A 102 1.66 -3.69 -2.18
N ILE A 103 1.29 -2.46 -1.79
CA ILE A 103 1.72 -1.24 -2.49
C ILE A 103 3.25 -1.11 -2.47
N SER A 104 3.89 -1.31 -1.32
CA SER A 104 5.35 -1.25 -1.19
C SER A 104 6.05 -2.27 -2.07
N ALA A 105 5.54 -3.50 -2.16
CA ALA A 105 6.09 -4.51 -3.06
C ALA A 105 5.98 -4.08 -4.53
N ILE A 106 4.84 -3.52 -4.94
CA ILE A 106 4.63 -3.00 -6.31
C ILE A 106 5.62 -1.88 -6.63
N ILE A 107 5.82 -0.95 -5.69
CA ILE A 107 6.77 0.16 -5.83
C ILE A 107 8.21 -0.38 -5.96
N GLN A 108 8.59 -1.32 -5.09
CA GLN A 108 9.92 -1.93 -5.12
C GLN A 108 10.20 -2.59 -6.47
N MET A 109 9.23 -3.32 -7.05
CA MET A 109 9.41 -3.92 -8.37
C MET A 109 9.75 -2.88 -9.45
N VAL A 110 9.11 -1.70 -9.41
CA VAL A 110 9.41 -0.64 -10.39
C VAL A 110 10.80 -0.06 -10.14
N ILE A 111 11.20 0.11 -8.88
CA ILE A 111 12.56 0.55 -8.50
C ILE A 111 13.61 -0.45 -9.01
N ASP A 112 13.31 -1.75 -8.93
CA ASP A 112 14.17 -2.83 -9.42
C ASP A 112 14.19 -2.94 -10.97
N GLY A 113 13.50 -2.03 -11.68
CA GLY A 113 13.50 -1.96 -13.14
C GLY A 113 12.42 -2.79 -13.82
N VAL A 114 11.45 -3.33 -13.09
CA VAL A 114 10.30 -4.03 -13.69
C VAL A 114 9.37 -3.01 -14.34
N SER A 115 9.17 -3.12 -15.65
CA SER A 115 8.25 -2.22 -16.36
C SER A 115 6.83 -2.31 -15.80
N THR A 116 6.09 -1.20 -15.81
CA THR A 116 4.70 -1.14 -15.30
C THR A 116 3.77 -2.18 -15.94
N ASN A 117 4.02 -2.53 -17.21
CA ASN A 117 3.27 -3.57 -17.91
C ASN A 117 3.63 -4.97 -17.39
N LYS A 118 4.90 -5.21 -17.05
CA LYS A 118 5.35 -6.48 -16.47
C LYS A 118 4.88 -6.64 -15.03
N VAL A 119 4.86 -5.54 -14.24
CA VAL A 119 4.23 -5.52 -12.91
C VAL A 119 2.78 -5.99 -12.99
N LYS A 120 1.97 -5.42 -13.90
CA LYS A 120 0.59 -5.86 -14.12
C LYS A 120 0.51 -7.38 -14.38
N LYS A 121 1.33 -7.90 -15.31
CA LYS A 121 1.34 -9.33 -15.63
C LYS A 121 1.72 -10.21 -14.43
N ILE A 122 2.61 -9.73 -13.56
CA ILE A 122 3.02 -10.47 -12.36
C ILE A 122 1.88 -10.44 -11.33
N THR A 123 1.25 -9.28 -11.10
CA THR A 123 0.13 -9.18 -10.16
C THR A 123 -1.06 -10.03 -10.62
N ASP A 124 -1.41 -9.98 -11.90
CA ASP A 124 -2.51 -10.78 -12.48
C ASP A 124 -2.23 -12.30 -12.35
N LYS A 125 -0.96 -12.73 -12.34
CA LYS A 125 -0.55 -14.13 -12.13
C LYS A 125 -0.56 -14.55 -10.67
N LEU A 126 -0.22 -13.65 -9.75
CA LEU A 126 -0.20 -13.93 -8.31
C LEU A 126 -1.62 -14.01 -7.74
N SER A 127 -2.55 -13.22 -8.26
CA SER A 127 -3.97 -13.36 -7.97
C SER A 127 -4.79 -12.84 -9.14
N SER A 128 -5.62 -13.72 -9.71
CA SER A 128 -6.55 -13.40 -10.79
C SER A 128 -7.51 -12.25 -10.45
N ASP A 129 -7.83 -12.11 -9.16
CA ASP A 129 -8.75 -11.08 -8.66
C ASP A 129 -8.08 -9.72 -8.43
N LEU A 130 -6.75 -9.65 -8.46
CA LEU A 130 -5.97 -8.43 -8.30
C LEU A 130 -5.48 -7.91 -9.65
N SER A 131 -6.11 -6.84 -10.14
CA SER A 131 -5.59 -6.14 -11.32
C SER A 131 -5.13 -4.73 -11.00
N PHE A 132 -3.83 -4.49 -11.22
CA PHE A 132 -3.22 -3.16 -11.16
C PHE A 132 -2.90 -2.67 -12.56
N SER A 133 -3.62 -1.65 -13.01
CA SER A 133 -3.36 -1.05 -14.31
C SER A 133 -2.02 -0.31 -14.34
N LYS A 134 -1.44 -0.12 -15.54
CA LYS A 134 -0.24 0.70 -15.74
C LYS A 134 -0.38 2.10 -15.12
N SER A 135 -1.56 2.73 -15.27
CA SER A 135 -1.82 4.06 -14.71
C SER A 135 -1.91 4.04 -13.19
N THR A 136 -2.44 2.95 -12.60
CA THR A 136 -2.44 2.75 -11.14
C THR A 136 -1.01 2.65 -10.61
N VAL A 137 -0.17 1.81 -11.22
CA VAL A 137 1.24 1.66 -10.83
C VAL A 137 1.98 3.00 -10.97
N SER A 138 1.79 3.69 -12.10
CA SER A 138 2.39 5.02 -12.31
C SER A 138 1.93 6.05 -11.28
N ARG A 139 0.68 5.99 -10.82
CA ARG A 139 0.17 6.89 -9.78
C ARG A 139 0.80 6.59 -8.42
N LEU A 140 0.96 5.31 -8.06
CA LEU A 140 1.63 4.91 -6.81
C LEU A 140 3.08 5.41 -6.79
N MET A 141 3.78 5.36 -7.91
CA MET A 141 5.16 5.88 -8.00
C MET A 141 5.24 7.39 -7.75
N LYS A 142 4.20 8.16 -8.09
CA LYS A 142 4.18 9.61 -7.81
C LYS A 142 4.15 9.94 -6.33
N GLU A 143 3.78 8.98 -5.47
CA GLU A 143 3.85 9.16 -4.02
C GLU A 143 5.31 9.29 -3.54
N LEU A 144 6.29 8.89 -4.34
CA LEU A 144 7.72 9.08 -4.06
C LEU A 144 8.25 10.46 -4.50
N ASP A 145 7.52 11.19 -5.36
CA ASP A 145 7.98 12.48 -5.90
C ASP A 145 8.40 13.47 -4.79
N PRO A 146 7.66 13.61 -3.65
CA PRO A 146 8.07 14.50 -2.57
C PRO A 146 9.39 14.07 -1.90
N MET A 147 9.62 12.77 -1.76
CA MET A 147 10.86 12.24 -1.19
C MET A 147 12.04 12.50 -2.13
N ILE A 148 11.84 12.31 -3.43
CA ILE A 148 12.84 12.58 -4.47
C ILE A 148 13.18 14.08 -4.48
N GLU A 149 12.18 14.96 -4.43
CA GLU A 149 12.40 16.41 -4.44
C GLU A 149 13.09 16.88 -3.16
N SER A 150 12.72 16.31 -2.00
CA SER A 150 13.41 16.58 -0.74
C SER A 150 14.89 16.18 -0.80
N TRP A 151 15.21 15.03 -1.39
CA TRP A 151 16.60 14.60 -1.59
C TRP A 151 17.34 15.51 -2.58
N ARG A 152 16.69 15.88 -3.69
CA ARG A 152 17.27 16.74 -4.73
C ARG A 152 17.60 18.15 -4.25
N THR A 153 16.81 18.67 -3.31
CA THR A 153 16.96 20.03 -2.75
C THR A 153 17.74 20.07 -1.44
N GLU A 154 18.19 18.91 -0.94
CA GLU A 154 18.98 18.81 0.28
C GLU A 154 20.30 19.58 0.14
N LYS A 155 20.67 20.38 1.15
CA LYS A 155 21.93 21.11 1.15
C LYS A 155 23.10 20.16 1.37
N LEU A 156 24.09 20.25 0.49
CA LEU A 156 25.34 19.53 0.62
C LEU A 156 26.20 20.19 1.72
N ASN A 157 26.17 19.63 2.93
CA ASN A 157 26.90 20.16 4.09
C ASN A 157 28.27 19.49 4.31
N GLU A 158 28.59 18.46 3.53
CA GLU A 158 29.82 17.68 3.64
C GLU A 158 30.94 18.24 2.75
N ASN A 159 32.18 18.11 3.19
CA ASN A 159 33.35 18.42 2.38
C ASN A 159 33.79 17.18 1.58
N TYR A 160 33.69 17.26 0.26
CA TYR A 160 34.13 16.19 -0.64
C TYR A 160 35.57 16.45 -1.12
N ALA A 161 36.42 15.42 -1.04
CA ALA A 161 37.80 15.47 -1.52
C ALA A 161 37.86 15.43 -3.05
N TYR A 162 36.94 14.69 -3.67
CA TYR A 162 36.81 14.59 -5.12
C TYR A 162 35.36 14.74 -5.56
N LEU A 163 35.17 15.29 -6.76
CA LEU A 163 33.90 15.34 -7.46
C LEU A 163 34.06 14.62 -8.79
N ILE A 164 33.18 13.66 -9.06
CA ILE A 164 33.10 12.92 -10.31
C ILE A 164 31.77 13.28 -10.96
N SER A 165 31.82 13.64 -12.24
CA SER A 165 30.62 13.92 -13.04
C SER A 165 30.56 12.93 -14.20
N ASP A 166 29.40 12.32 -14.39
CA ASP A 166 29.12 11.40 -15.50
C ASP A 166 27.80 11.77 -16.19
N ALA A 167 27.60 11.27 -17.41
CA ALA A 167 26.41 11.51 -18.20
C ALA A 167 25.94 10.21 -18.89
N CYS A 168 24.71 9.80 -18.58
CA CYS A 168 24.03 8.69 -19.28
C CYS A 168 22.94 9.22 -20.19
N TYR A 169 22.85 8.74 -21.43
CA TYR A 169 21.84 9.23 -22.37
C TYR A 169 20.58 8.38 -22.39
N PHE A 170 19.43 9.04 -22.31
CA PHE A 170 18.11 8.40 -22.40
C PHE A 170 17.28 9.01 -23.53
N TYR A 171 16.43 8.18 -24.14
CA TYR A 171 15.40 8.66 -25.06
C TYR A 171 14.19 9.11 -24.24
N VAL A 172 13.87 10.39 -24.31
CA VAL A 172 12.72 10.99 -23.62
C VAL A 172 11.79 11.66 -24.60
N ARG A 173 10.50 11.78 -24.24
CA ARG A 173 9.52 12.45 -25.07
C ARG A 173 9.32 13.88 -24.57
N GLU A 174 9.68 14.86 -25.41
CA GLU A 174 9.55 16.30 -25.15
C GLU A 174 8.87 16.96 -26.35
N ASN A 175 7.93 17.87 -26.13
CA ASN A 175 7.21 18.58 -27.21
C ASN A 175 6.72 17.64 -28.33
N SER A 176 6.17 16.49 -27.93
CA SER A 176 5.69 15.40 -28.82
C SER A 176 6.75 14.71 -29.69
N LYS A 177 8.05 14.97 -29.47
CA LYS A 177 9.17 14.32 -30.17
C LYS A 177 9.99 13.47 -29.21
N VAL A 178 10.52 12.35 -29.71
CA VAL A 178 11.47 11.52 -28.95
C VAL A 178 12.87 12.04 -29.22
N VAL A 179 13.54 12.53 -28.19
CA VAL A 179 14.88 13.13 -28.26
C VAL A 179 15.82 12.43 -27.29
N LYS A 180 17.11 12.37 -27.65
CA LYS A 180 18.15 11.81 -26.79
C LYS A 180 18.63 12.91 -25.84
N ARG A 181 18.49 12.71 -24.52
CA ARG A 181 18.89 13.67 -23.47
C ARG A 181 19.92 13.06 -22.52
N PRO A 182 20.94 13.82 -22.09
CA PRO A 182 21.85 13.39 -21.05
C PRO A 182 21.20 13.53 -19.67
N LEU A 183 21.29 12.48 -18.86
CA LEU A 183 21.10 12.50 -17.42
C LEU A 183 22.48 12.70 -16.79
N LEU A 184 22.70 13.88 -16.20
CA LEU A 184 23.93 14.24 -15.52
C LEU A 184 23.89 13.70 -14.10
N ILE A 185 24.96 13.02 -13.69
CA ILE A 185 25.09 12.42 -12.36
C ILE A 185 26.37 12.98 -11.72
N SER A 186 26.24 13.55 -10.52
CA SER A 186 27.37 14.03 -9.73
C SER A 186 27.59 13.13 -8.53
N VAL A 187 28.81 12.67 -8.34
CA VAL A 187 29.24 11.78 -7.25
C VAL A 187 30.37 12.46 -6.47
N GLY A 188 30.18 12.59 -5.17
CA GLY A 188 31.18 13.10 -4.23
C GLY A 188 31.92 11.94 -3.59
N VAL A 189 33.23 12.10 -3.43
CA VAL A 189 34.06 11.19 -2.63
C VAL A 189 34.52 11.94 -1.40
N ASP A 190 34.19 11.43 -0.21
CA ASP A 190 34.59 12.03 1.05
C ASP A 190 36.10 11.79 1.34
N LYS A 191 36.57 12.24 2.49
CA LYS A 191 37.97 12.04 2.93
C LYS A 191 38.29 10.57 3.27
N THR A 192 37.28 9.73 3.49
CA THR A 192 37.44 8.30 3.79
C THR A 192 37.45 7.43 2.53
N GLY A 193 37.12 8.02 1.37
CA GLY A 193 36.99 7.31 0.10
C GLY A 193 35.56 6.82 -0.19
N TYR A 194 34.59 7.15 0.66
CA TYR A 194 33.19 6.79 0.46
C TYR A 194 32.55 7.62 -0.65
N ARG A 195 31.84 6.94 -1.55
CA ARG A 195 31.16 7.56 -2.71
C ARG A 195 29.69 7.80 -2.40
N LYS A 196 29.24 9.03 -2.61
CA LYS A 196 27.84 9.45 -2.43
C LYS A 196 27.34 10.15 -3.69
N ILE A 197 26.16 9.78 -4.17
CA ILE A 197 25.49 10.53 -5.24
C ILE A 197 25.02 11.86 -4.64
N LEU A 198 25.49 12.97 -5.20
CA LEU A 198 25.19 14.32 -4.73
C LEU A 198 24.01 14.95 -5.44
N GLY A 199 23.77 14.53 -6.68
CA GLY A 199 22.74 15.10 -7.50
C GLY A 199 22.60 14.38 -8.82
N VAL A 200 21.38 14.42 -9.34
CA VAL A 200 21.03 13.95 -10.67
C VAL A 200 20.19 15.03 -11.33
N ASP A 201 20.54 15.42 -12.54
CA ASP A 201 19.78 16.43 -13.28
C ASP A 201 19.71 16.09 -14.77
N MET A 202 18.55 16.34 -15.37
CA MET A 202 18.36 16.24 -16.81
C MET A 202 18.13 17.65 -17.34
N LYS A 203 19.20 18.28 -17.84
CA LYS A 203 19.13 19.65 -18.33
C LYS A 203 18.32 19.68 -19.63
N ILE A 204 17.11 20.23 -19.58
CA ILE A 204 16.37 20.61 -20.77
C ILE A 204 17.09 21.84 -21.33
N LEU A 205 17.95 21.65 -22.34
CA LEU A 205 18.47 22.76 -23.13
C LEU A 205 17.27 23.41 -23.81
N LYS A 206 16.91 24.62 -23.34
CA LYS A 206 15.98 25.53 -24.00
C LYS A 206 16.60 26.09 -25.28
#